data_AF-K2FBE0-F1
#
_entry.id   AF-K2FBE0-F1
#
_cell.length_a   1.000
_cell.length_b   1.000
_cell.length_c   1.000
_cell.angle_alpha   90.00
_cell.angle_beta   90.00
_cell.angle_gamma   90.00
#
_symmetry.space_group_name_H-M   'P 1'
#
loop_
_entity.id
_entity.type
_entity.pdbx_description
1 polymer ?
#
loop_
_entity_poly.entity_id
_entity_poly.type
_entity_poly.pdbx_seq_one_letter_code
_entity_poly.pdbx_strand_id
1 'polypeptide(L)'
;MWCYQNMLNENNKNNTVGSWWQAGLALFLRLSGWIVFPIITAVFIGKYLDKIFNTAPWLFLLCVIASFAFSITMIIRIGLKEMDKEDK
;
A
#
# COMPACT_ATOMS: atom_id res chain seq x y z
N MET A 1 19.18 15.21 -41.20
CA MET A 1 19.67 15.02 -39.82
C MET A 1 18.57 15.19 -38.77
N TRP A 2 17.66 16.18 -38.92
CA TRP A 2 16.54 16.45 -38.00
C TRP A 2 15.54 15.28 -37.83
N CYS A 3 15.18 14.56 -38.89
CA CYS A 3 14.27 13.41 -38.81
C CYS A 3 14.83 12.20 -38.04
N TYR A 4 16.15 12.01 -38.01
CA TYR A 4 16.78 10.90 -37.27
C TYR A 4 16.68 11.13 -35.76
N GLN A 5 16.85 12.38 -35.32
CA GLN A 5 16.71 12.77 -33.92
C GLN A 5 15.29 12.50 -33.39
N ASN A 6 14.27 12.70 -34.24
CA ASN A 6 12.87 12.51 -33.86
C ASN A 6 12.50 11.02 -33.72
N MET A 7 13.05 10.14 -34.58
CA MET A 7 12.83 8.70 -34.47
C MET A 7 13.47 8.06 -33.23
N LEU A 8 14.64 8.53 -32.81
CA LEU A 8 15.27 8.05 -31.57
C LEU A 8 14.52 8.51 -30.31
N ASN A 9 13.89 9.69 -30.36
CA ASN A 9 13.09 10.24 -29.26
C ASN A 9 11.76 9.49 -29.10
N GLU A 10 11.08 9.15 -30.20
CA GLU A 10 9.86 8.33 -30.16
C GLU A 10 10.14 6.89 -29.71
N ASN A 11 11.28 6.30 -30.11
CA ASN A 11 11.69 4.96 -29.65
C ASN A 11 12.11 4.90 -28.18
N ASN A 12 12.37 6.04 -27.53
CA ASN A 12 12.66 6.05 -26.10
C ASN A 12 11.38 6.22 -25.27
N LYS A 13 10.34 6.85 -25.83
CA LYS A 13 9.04 7.06 -25.19
C LYS A 13 8.11 5.86 -25.22
N ASN A 14 8.25 4.98 -26.21
CA ASN A 14 7.44 3.76 -26.35
C ASN A 14 8.06 2.55 -25.64
N ASN A 15 9.26 2.66 -25.05
CA ASN A 15 9.83 1.64 -24.16
C ASN A 15 9.47 1.84 -22.68
N THR A 16 8.65 2.84 -22.36
CA THR A 16 7.87 2.87 -21.12
C THR A 16 6.49 2.25 -21.34
N VAL A 17 6.41 1.16 -22.11
CA VAL A 17 5.31 0.19 -21.90
C VAL A 17 5.55 -0.33 -20.50
N GLY A 18 4.98 0.34 -19.49
CA GLY A 18 4.97 -0.16 -18.12
C GLY A 18 4.46 -1.58 -18.22
N SER A 19 5.36 -2.54 -17.97
CA SER A 19 5.13 -3.93 -18.34
C SER A 19 3.80 -4.35 -17.70
N TRP A 20 2.93 -5.12 -18.37
CA TRP A 20 1.56 -5.34 -17.86
C TRP A 20 1.53 -5.91 -16.43
N TRP A 21 2.61 -6.60 -16.03
CA TRP A 21 2.83 -7.09 -14.67
C TRP A 21 3.16 -5.99 -13.64
N GLN A 22 3.74 -4.87 -14.07
CA GLN A 22 4.23 -3.79 -13.21
C GLN A 22 3.08 -3.11 -12.47
N ALA A 23 1.95 -2.86 -13.13
CA ALA A 23 0.77 -2.28 -12.49
C ALA A 23 0.24 -3.21 -11.39
N GLY A 24 0.12 -4.51 -11.68
CA GLY A 24 -0.29 -5.53 -10.71
C GLY A 24 0.68 -5.63 -9.53
N LEU A 25 2.00 -5.65 -9.80
CA LEU A 25 3.00 -5.73 -8.75
C LEU A 25 3.02 -4.46 -7.88
N ALA A 26 2.84 -3.28 -8.48
CA ALA A 26 2.78 -2.02 -7.74
C ALA A 26 1.58 -1.99 -6.79
N LEU A 27 0.39 -2.40 -7.25
CA LEU A 27 -0.81 -2.50 -6.41
C LEU A 27 -0.61 -3.51 -5.28
N PHE A 28 -0.06 -4.69 -5.59
CA PHE A 28 0.22 -5.73 -4.61
C PHE A 28 1.15 -5.22 -3.51
N LEU A 29 2.30 -4.65 -3.87
CA LEU A 29 3.27 -4.12 -2.91
C LEU A 29 2.66 -3.00 -2.05
N ARG A 30 1.86 -2.12 -2.65
CA ARG A 30 1.19 -1.03 -1.95
C ARG A 30 0.18 -1.54 -0.92
N LEU A 31 -0.61 -2.55 -1.28
CA LEU A 31 -1.59 -3.18 -0.39
C LEU A 31 -0.91 -3.99 0.72
N SER A 32 0.07 -4.82 0.38
CA SER A 32 0.84 -5.61 1.35
C SER A 32 1.57 -4.72 2.35
N GLY A 33 2.16 -3.61 1.90
CA GLY A 33 2.78 -2.63 2.78
C GLY A 33 1.80 -2.04 3.80
N TRP A 34 0.57 -1.74 3.36
CA TRP A 34 -0.49 -1.22 4.23
C TRP A 34 -1.06 -2.23 5.21
N ILE A 35 -0.96 -3.54 4.96
CA ILE A 35 -1.38 -4.58 5.90
C ILE A 35 -0.29 -4.82 6.96
N VAL A 36 0.97 -4.91 6.53
CA VAL A 36 2.10 -5.19 7.42
C VAL A 36 2.34 -4.05 8.40
N PHE A 37 2.23 -2.79 7.94
CA PHE A 37 2.46 -1.61 8.77
C PHE A 37 1.59 -1.54 10.06
N PRO A 38 0.25 -1.61 10.00
CA PRO A 38 -0.59 -1.52 11.18
C PRO A 38 -0.45 -2.77 12.08
N ILE A 39 -0.17 -3.95 11.52
CA ILE A 39 0.05 -5.17 12.32
C ILE A 39 1.31 -5.03 13.17
N ILE A 40 2.44 -4.62 12.57
CA ILE A 40 3.69 -4.40 13.33
C ILE A 40 3.48 -3.33 14.41
N THR A 41 2.80 -2.25 14.04
CA THR A 41 2.47 -1.15 14.95
C THR A 41 1.62 -1.64 16.13
N ALA A 42 0.58 -2.43 15.88
CA ALA A 42 -0.28 -3.00 16.90
C ALA A 42 0.45 -3.98 17.82
N VAL A 43 1.37 -4.80 17.28
CA VAL A 43 2.15 -5.74 18.10
C VAL A 43 3.07 -4.99 19.06
N PHE A 44 3.77 -3.97 18.59
CA PHE A 44 4.65 -3.16 19.44
C PHE A 44 3.88 -2.40 20.52
N ILE A 45 2.80 -1.72 20.12
CA ILE A 45 1.96 -0.94 21.05
C ILE A 45 1.24 -1.86 22.03
N GLY A 46 0.62 -2.93 21.56
CA GLY A 46 -0.15 -3.88 22.36
C GLY A 46 0.71 -4.56 23.42
N LYS A 47 1.92 -5.03 23.06
CA LYS A 47 2.86 -5.61 24.03
C LYS A 47 3.37 -4.59 25.05
N TYR A 48 3.56 -3.33 24.63
CA TYR A 48 3.99 -2.28 25.54
C TYR A 48 2.88 -1.93 26.55
N LEU A 49 1.64 -1.83 26.09
CA LEU A 49 0.46 -1.58 26.94
C LEU A 49 0.19 -2.74 27.90
N ASP A 50 0.21 -3.99 27.42
CA ASP A 50 0.01 -5.17 28.27
C ASP A 50 1.03 -5.23 29.42
N LYS A 51 2.28 -4.80 29.19
CA LYS A 51 3.34 -4.76 30.21
C LYS A 51 3.06 -3.72 31.30
N ILE A 52 2.44 -2.59 30.96
CA ILE A 52 2.12 -1.52 31.91
C ILE A 52 0.90 -1.90 32.75
N PHE A 53 -0.14 -2.45 32.12
CA PHE A 53 -1.43 -2.72 32.77
C PHE A 53 -1.54 -4.12 33.39
N ASN A 54 -0.50 -4.97 33.30
CA ASN A 54 -0.54 -6.39 33.73
C ASN A 54 -1.74 -7.19 33.17
N THR A 55 -2.37 -6.69 32.11
CA THR A 55 -3.60 -7.26 31.54
C THR A 55 -3.26 -8.18 30.37
N ALA A 56 -2.39 -9.16 30.61
CA ALA A 56 -1.99 -10.09 29.55
C ALA A 56 -3.16 -11.05 29.20
N PRO A 57 -3.60 -11.20 27.93
CA PRO A 57 -3.21 -10.49 26.70
C PRO A 57 -4.41 -9.76 26.05
N TRP A 58 -5.19 -9.00 26.83
CA TRP A 58 -6.43 -8.39 26.34
C TRP A 58 -6.20 -7.13 25.50
N LEU A 59 -5.23 -6.26 25.85
CA LEU A 59 -4.97 -5.04 25.08
C LEU A 59 -4.25 -5.37 23.78
N PHE A 60 -3.36 -6.37 23.78
CA PHE A 60 -2.79 -6.88 22.54
C PHE A 60 -3.86 -7.32 21.55
N LEU A 61 -4.85 -8.10 21.99
CA LEU A 61 -5.93 -8.58 21.13
C LEU A 61 -6.76 -7.42 20.56
N LEU A 62 -7.07 -6.42 21.39
CA LEU A 62 -7.79 -5.23 20.96
C LEU A 62 -6.99 -4.41 19.94
N CYS A 63 -5.69 -4.23 20.15
CA CYS A 63 -4.81 -3.54 19.20
C CYS A 63 -4.75 -4.26 17.85
N VAL A 64 -4.70 -5.59 17.83
CA VAL A 64 -4.71 -6.38 16.58
C VAL A 64 -6.03 -6.19 15.82
N ILE A 65 -7.17 -6.28 16.51
CA ILE A 65 -8.49 -6.05 15.91
C ILE A 65 -8.60 -4.63 15.34
N ALA A 66 -8.14 -3.63 16.10
CA ALA A 66 -8.12 -2.23 15.67
C ALA A 66 -7.23 -2.01 14.44
N SER A 67 -6.05 -2.65 14.38
CA SER A 67 -5.16 -2.63 13.22
C SER A 67 -5.84 -3.22 11.97
N PHE A 68 -6.58 -4.32 12.13
CA PHE A 68 -7.29 -4.94 11.03
C PHE A 68 -8.39 -4.02 10.48
N ALA A 69 -9.19 -3.43 11.35
CA ALA A 69 -10.22 -2.46 10.96
C ALA A 69 -9.60 -1.25 10.25
N PHE A 70 -8.49 -0.74 10.77
CA PHE A 70 -7.75 0.35 10.17
C PHE A 70 -7.25 -0.01 8.76
N SER A 71 -6.66 -1.20 8.58
CA SER A 71 -6.19 -1.68 7.28
C SER A 71 -7.32 -1.74 6.25
N ILE A 72 -8.50 -2.24 6.63
CA ILE A 72 -9.67 -2.32 5.74
C ILE A 72 -10.09 -0.91 5.29
N THR A 73 -10.23 0.04 6.22
CA THR A 73 -10.64 1.42 5.87
C THR A 73 -9.62 2.10 4.96
N MET A 74 -8.33 1.82 5.13
CA MET A 74 -7.28 2.41 4.32
C MET A 74 -7.29 1.86 2.89
N ILE A 75 -7.47 0.54 2.73
CA ILE A 75 -7.59 -0.11 1.42
C ILE A 75 -8.79 0.43 0.65
N ILE A 76 -9.96 0.54 1.30
CA ILE A 76 -11.17 1.09 0.67
C ILE A 76 -10.93 2.52 0.18
N ARG A 77 -10.31 3.37 0.99
CA ARG A 77 -9.98 4.75 0.60
C ARG A 77 -9.03 4.83 -0.58
N ILE A 78 -8.05 3.92 -0.64
CA ILE A 78 -7.08 3.86 -1.75
C ILE A 78 -7.79 3.43 -3.03
N GLY A 79 -8.59 2.37 -2.98
CA GLY A 79 -9.36 1.90 -4.13
C GLY A 79 -10.34 2.94 -4.66
N LEU A 80 -11.11 3.60 -3.78
CA LEU A 80 -12.02 4.68 -4.18
C LEU A 80 -11.29 5.85 -4.84
N LYS A 81 -10.09 6.19 -4.34
CA LYS A 81 -9.25 7.26 -4.92
C LYS A 81 -8.61 6.86 -6.25
N GLU A 82 -8.45 5.57 -6.52
CA GLU A 82 -7.95 5.06 -7.79
C GLU A 82 -9.07 5.03 -8.84
N MET A 83 -10.30 4.66 -8.44
CA MET A 83 -11.47 4.70 -9.32
C MET A 83 -11.88 6.13 -9.72
N ASP A 84 -11.85 7.10 -8.80
CA ASP A 84 -12.20 8.51 -9.09
C ASP A 84 -11.26 9.18 -10.10
N LYS A 85 -10.06 8.61 -10.32
CA LYS A 85 -9.10 9.12 -11.29
C LYS A 85 -9.32 8.60 -12.71
N GLU A 86 -10.10 7.54 -12.88
CA GLU A 86 -10.42 7.01 -14.21
C GLU A 86 -11.66 7.69 -14.81
N ASP A 87 -12.46 8.39 -13.99
CA ASP A 87 -13.68 9.11 -14.38
C ASP A 87 -13.44 10.60 -14.73
N LYS A 88 -12.17 11.07 -14.74
CA LYS A 88 -11.76 12.43 -15.15
C LYS A 88 -10.67 12.39 -16.22
#